data_AF-A0A4P8HR25-F1
#
_entry.id   AF-A0A4P8HR25-F1
#
_cell.length_a   1.000
_cell.length_b   1.000
_cell.length_c   1.000
_cell.angle_alpha   90.00
_cell.angle_beta   90.00
_cell.angle_gamma   90.00
#
_symmetry.space_group_name_H-M   'P 1'
#
loop_
_entity.id
_entity.type
_entity.pdbx_description
1 polymer ?
#
loop_
_entity_poly.entity_id
_entity_poly.type
_entity_poly.pdbx_seq_one_letter_code
_entity_poly.pdbx_strand_id
1 'polypeptide(L)'
;MLTATYTLVALSVEQANVRLSVLSFQKYVQSTLTRQQSLTLAQLEYACETLERLYQACSWRKVELYLIPALRQATQRADQLLDELSRLNGLALDVVRRLKDGAGRAAPHGVLAGREDHAASGEEPQFGHVSAFCEAIDSFCTTLLQRLEKEEKELFAIARSAICGDAWFAIANKLLAHDAQVAEARRSGADDPAAISLAPRLAPPAAPVDSIDVRMPAVQLAQAARARALPRAAGAD
;
A
#
# COMPACT_ATOMS: atom_id res chain seq x y z
N MET A 1 -3.19 -36.64 -0.71
CA MET A 1 -4.11 -35.47 -0.82
C MET A 1 -4.09 -34.52 0.38
N LEU A 2 -3.74 -34.96 1.60
CA LEU A 2 -3.71 -34.07 2.78
C LEU A 2 -2.61 -33.00 2.73
N THR A 3 -1.38 -33.37 2.34
CA THR A 3 -0.24 -32.44 2.24
C THR A 3 -0.55 -31.25 1.34
N ALA A 4 -1.10 -31.49 0.15
CA ALA A 4 -1.55 -30.44 -0.76
C ALA A 4 -2.54 -29.47 -0.10
N THR A 5 -3.49 -30.01 0.69
CA THR A 5 -4.49 -29.20 1.37
C THR A 5 -3.84 -28.30 2.43
N TYR A 6 -3.00 -28.86 3.30
CA TYR A 6 -2.32 -28.07 4.34
C TYR A 6 -1.34 -27.05 3.74
N THR A 7 -0.61 -27.41 2.70
CA THR A 7 0.27 -26.49 1.97
C THR A 7 -0.52 -25.32 1.38
N LEU A 8 -1.63 -25.58 0.68
CA LEU A 8 -2.45 -24.52 0.10
C LEU A 8 -3.07 -23.63 1.18
N VAL A 9 -3.55 -24.19 2.30
CA VAL A 9 -4.06 -23.39 3.43
C VAL A 9 -2.96 -22.49 4.00
N ALA A 10 -1.74 -23.00 4.19
CA ALA A 10 -0.63 -22.19 4.67
C ALA A 10 -0.29 -21.03 3.70
N LEU A 11 -0.34 -21.27 2.39
CA LEU A 11 -0.17 -20.23 1.38
C LEU A 11 -1.31 -19.21 1.38
N SER A 12 -2.57 -19.64 1.59
CA SER A 12 -3.71 -18.72 1.72
C SER A 12 -3.59 -17.82 2.95
N VAL A 13 -3.04 -18.30 4.07
CA VAL A 13 -2.79 -17.47 5.26
C VAL A 13 -1.73 -16.40 4.95
N GLU A 14 -0.65 -16.75 4.25
CA GLU A 14 0.35 -15.80 3.78
C GLU A 14 -0.27 -14.73 2.86
N GLN A 15 -1.10 -15.14 1.90
CA GLN A 15 -1.81 -14.22 1.00
C GLN A 15 -2.78 -13.30 1.74
N ALA A 16 -3.51 -13.81 2.73
CA ALA A 16 -4.39 -12.99 3.56
C ALA A 16 -3.63 -11.88 4.30
N ASN A 17 -2.45 -12.19 4.84
CA ASN A 17 -1.60 -11.20 5.50
C ASN A 17 -1.13 -10.11 4.52
N VAL A 18 -0.65 -10.50 3.33
CA VAL A 18 -0.22 -9.53 2.30
C VAL A 18 -1.39 -8.66 1.85
N ARG A 19 -2.56 -9.27 1.62
CA ARG A 19 -3.79 -8.55 1.25
C ARG A 19 -4.16 -7.50 2.30
N LEU A 20 -4.10 -7.84 3.59
CA LEU A 20 -4.38 -6.89 4.67
C LEU A 20 -3.40 -5.72 4.67
N SER A 21 -2.11 -5.96 4.45
CA SER A 21 -1.10 -4.91 4.35
C SER A 21 -1.34 -3.99 3.14
N VAL A 22 -1.65 -4.55 1.97
CA VAL A 22 -1.98 -3.76 0.76
C VAL A 22 -3.23 -2.92 0.99
N LEU A 23 -4.30 -3.50 1.54
CA LEU A 23 -5.55 -2.78 1.81
C LEU A 23 -5.36 -1.67 2.85
N SER A 24 -4.55 -1.92 3.87
CA SER A 24 -4.25 -0.93 4.91
C SER A 24 -3.46 0.26 4.34
N PHE A 25 -2.48 -0.02 3.47
CA PHE A 25 -1.73 1.02 2.78
C PHE A 25 -2.61 1.80 1.80
N GLN A 26 -3.44 1.11 1.01
CA GLN A 26 -4.42 1.75 0.13
C GLN A 26 -5.36 2.67 0.90
N LYS A 27 -5.90 2.19 2.04
CA LYS A 27 -6.76 2.99 2.91
C LYS A 27 -6.05 4.23 3.42
N TYR A 28 -4.79 4.12 3.85
CA TYR A 28 -3.98 5.26 4.28
C TYR A 28 -3.87 6.32 3.18
N VAL A 29 -3.52 5.92 1.96
CA VAL A 29 -3.38 6.83 0.82
C VAL A 29 -4.69 7.57 0.56
N GLN A 30 -5.80 6.83 0.47
CA GLN A 30 -7.12 7.39 0.20
C GLN A 30 -7.64 8.30 1.31
N SER A 31 -7.40 7.95 2.58
CA SER A 31 -7.90 8.74 3.71
C SER A 31 -7.03 9.95 4.03
N THR A 32 -5.72 9.85 3.79
CA THR A 32 -4.74 10.78 4.33
C THR A 32 -4.07 11.60 3.25
N LEU A 33 -3.64 10.99 2.14
CA LEU A 33 -2.85 11.69 1.12
C LEU A 33 -3.73 12.36 0.06
N THR A 34 -4.80 11.70 -0.39
CA THR A 34 -5.68 12.22 -1.46
C THR A 34 -6.35 13.55 -1.12
N ARG A 35 -6.53 13.85 0.18
CA ARG A 35 -7.15 15.11 0.64
C ARG A 35 -6.15 16.27 0.76
N GLN A 36 -4.86 16.02 0.60
CA GLN A 36 -3.84 17.05 0.80
C GLN A 36 -3.54 17.78 -0.51
N GLN A 37 -3.45 19.11 -0.40
CA GLN A 37 -2.95 19.95 -1.49
C GLN A 37 -1.44 19.79 -1.67
N SER A 38 -0.72 19.36 -0.65
CA SER A 38 0.70 19.07 -0.74
C SER A 38 1.13 17.93 0.19
N LEU A 39 2.16 17.18 -0.21
CA LEU A 39 2.75 16.13 0.61
C LEU A 39 4.07 16.59 1.22
N THR A 40 4.23 16.30 2.51
CA THR A 40 5.50 16.47 3.22
C THR A 40 6.54 15.44 2.77
N LEU A 41 7.82 15.75 2.90
CA LEU A 41 8.92 14.82 2.61
C LEU A 41 8.76 13.48 3.36
N ALA A 42 8.41 13.53 4.66
CA ALA A 42 8.23 12.32 5.47
C ALA A 42 7.09 11.42 4.97
N GLN A 43 6.00 12.00 4.46
CA GLN A 43 4.89 11.22 3.88
C GLN A 43 5.29 10.58 2.55
N LEU A 44 6.05 11.31 1.73
CA LEU A 44 6.56 10.82 0.47
C LEU A 44 7.56 9.67 0.67
N GLU A 45 8.50 9.82 1.59
CA GLU A 45 9.46 8.78 1.98
C GLU A 45 8.73 7.56 2.53
N TYR A 46 7.80 7.75 3.46
CA TYR A 46 7.00 6.65 4.02
C TYR A 46 6.25 5.88 2.93
N ALA A 47 5.59 6.58 2.00
CA ALA A 47 4.84 5.96 0.92
C ALA A 47 5.77 5.17 -0.02
N CYS A 48 6.90 5.75 -0.42
CA CYS A 48 7.88 5.09 -1.29
C CYS A 48 8.51 3.86 -0.63
N GLU A 49 8.93 3.96 0.64
CA GLU A 49 9.46 2.83 1.40
C GLU A 49 8.42 1.72 1.57
N THR A 50 7.16 2.08 1.78
CA THR A 50 6.08 1.10 1.98
C THR A 50 5.74 0.39 0.67
N LEU A 51 5.71 1.09 -0.45
CA LEU A 51 5.60 0.51 -1.79
C LEU A 51 6.72 -0.49 -2.07
N GLU A 52 7.97 -0.09 -1.81
CA GLU A 52 9.14 -0.93 -2.02
C GLU A 52 9.08 -2.19 -1.14
N ARG A 53 8.74 -2.05 0.14
CA ARG A 53 8.54 -3.19 1.04
C ARG A 53 7.40 -4.11 0.60
N LEU A 54 6.26 -3.56 0.17
CA LEU A 54 5.14 -4.37 -0.33
C LEU A 54 5.53 -5.14 -1.60
N TYR A 55 6.23 -4.49 -2.53
CA TYR A 55 6.71 -5.12 -3.75
C TYR A 55 7.73 -6.23 -3.46
N GLN A 56 8.72 -5.96 -2.62
CA GLN A 56 9.72 -6.96 -2.23
C GLN A 56 9.11 -8.11 -1.44
N ALA A 57 8.15 -7.83 -0.55
CA ALA A 57 7.42 -8.88 0.14
C ALA A 57 6.69 -9.81 -0.85
N CYS A 58 6.20 -9.28 -1.98
CA CYS A 58 5.58 -10.09 -3.03
C CYS A 58 6.56 -11.01 -3.78
N SER A 59 7.82 -10.62 -3.96
CA SER A 59 8.83 -11.43 -4.68
C SER A 59 9.40 -12.57 -3.83
N TRP A 60 9.40 -12.44 -2.51
CA TRP A 60 9.88 -13.46 -1.57
C TRP A 60 8.79 -14.43 -1.08
N ARG A 61 7.57 -14.36 -1.63
CA ARG A 61 6.49 -15.23 -1.18
C ARG A 61 6.75 -16.68 -1.54
N LYS A 62 6.27 -17.58 -0.69
CA LYS A 62 6.37 -19.03 -0.93
C LYS A 62 5.70 -19.45 -2.25
N VAL A 63 4.65 -18.72 -2.66
CA VAL A 63 4.01 -18.92 -3.98
C VAL A 63 5.02 -18.72 -5.12
N GLU A 64 5.79 -17.64 -5.10
CA GLU A 64 6.80 -17.33 -6.11
C GLU A 64 7.99 -18.29 -6.06
N LEU A 65 8.48 -18.56 -4.86
CA LEU A 65 9.72 -19.33 -4.67
C LEU A 65 9.54 -20.83 -4.88
N TYR A 66 8.36 -21.38 -4.57
CA TYR A 66 8.17 -22.83 -4.49
C TYR A 66 7.00 -23.34 -5.32
N LEU A 67 5.85 -22.65 -5.29
CA LEU A 67 4.66 -23.15 -5.98
C LEU A 67 4.75 -22.95 -7.50
N ILE A 68 5.06 -21.73 -7.96
CA ILE A 68 5.15 -21.42 -9.39
C ILE A 68 6.21 -22.29 -10.11
N PRO A 69 7.44 -22.47 -9.57
CA PRO A 69 8.43 -23.35 -10.20
C PRO A 69 7.95 -24.80 -10.29
N ALA A 70 7.33 -25.32 -9.23
CA ALA A 70 6.79 -26.68 -9.24
C ALA A 70 5.63 -26.82 -10.25
N LEU A 71 4.80 -25.78 -10.38
CA LEU A 71 3.69 -25.78 -11.33
C LEU A 71 4.17 -25.79 -12.78
N ARG A 72 5.17 -24.96 -13.11
CA ARG A 72 5.81 -24.94 -14.45
C ARG A 72 6.41 -26.30 -14.82
N GLN A 73 6.92 -27.05 -13.85
CA GLN A 73 7.44 -28.40 -14.06
C GLN A 73 6.30 -29.43 -14.23
N ALA A 74 5.17 -29.22 -13.57
CA ALA A 74 4.05 -30.17 -13.57
C ALA A 74 3.12 -30.01 -14.78
N THR A 75 2.92 -28.80 -15.31
CA THR A 75 1.98 -28.57 -16.41
C THR A 75 2.24 -27.28 -17.18
N GLN A 76 1.96 -27.30 -18.49
CA GLN A 76 1.89 -26.13 -19.36
C GLN A 76 0.53 -25.42 -19.29
N ARG A 77 -0.49 -26.06 -18.71
CA ARG A 77 -1.86 -25.48 -18.60
C ARG A 77 -1.87 -24.15 -17.83
N ALA A 78 -0.89 -23.95 -16.96
CA ALA A 78 -0.77 -22.75 -16.16
C ALA A 78 -0.05 -21.60 -16.89
N ASP A 79 0.59 -21.84 -18.05
CA ASP A 79 1.53 -20.88 -18.65
C ASP A 79 0.90 -19.51 -18.92
N GLN A 80 -0.31 -19.47 -19.50
CA GLN A 80 -1.02 -18.22 -19.76
C GLN A 80 -1.30 -17.43 -18.47
N LEU A 81 -1.71 -18.12 -17.41
CA LEU A 81 -1.96 -17.50 -16.10
C LEU A 81 -0.64 -17.01 -15.48
N LEU A 82 0.43 -17.80 -15.58
CA LEU A 82 1.75 -17.44 -15.05
C LEU A 82 2.35 -16.24 -15.76
N ASP A 83 2.15 -16.12 -17.08
CA ASP A 83 2.55 -14.96 -17.86
C ASP A 83 1.74 -13.71 -17.47
N GLU A 84 0.43 -13.86 -17.23
CA GLU A 84 -0.42 -12.78 -16.73
C GLU A 84 0.03 -12.31 -15.33
N LEU A 85 0.29 -13.23 -14.40
CA LEU A 85 0.79 -12.91 -13.05
C LEU A 85 2.15 -12.19 -13.14
N SER A 86 3.02 -12.62 -14.06
CA SER A 86 4.31 -11.98 -14.33
C SER A 86 4.14 -10.57 -14.90
N ARG A 87 3.16 -10.37 -15.80
CA ARG A 87 2.81 -9.05 -16.34
C ARG A 87 2.30 -8.11 -15.24
N LEU A 88 1.40 -8.59 -14.37
CA LEU A 88 0.92 -7.82 -13.22
C LEU A 88 2.07 -7.41 -12.29
N ASN A 89 3.03 -8.31 -12.05
CA ASN A 89 4.23 -7.98 -11.28
C ASN A 89 5.09 -6.90 -11.95
N GLY A 90 5.25 -6.98 -13.28
CA GLY A 90 5.98 -5.99 -14.06
C GLY A 90 5.33 -4.61 -13.99
N LEU A 91 4.00 -4.55 -14.16
CA LEU A 91 3.24 -3.30 -14.03
C LEU A 91 3.38 -2.68 -12.63
N ALA A 92 3.32 -3.50 -11.59
CA ALA A 92 3.52 -3.03 -10.21
C ALA A 92 4.94 -2.47 -10.01
N LEU A 93 5.98 -3.16 -10.52
CA LEU A 93 7.36 -2.68 -10.45
C LEU A 93 7.57 -1.36 -11.18
N ASP A 94 6.97 -1.22 -12.37
CA ASP A 94 7.09 0.00 -13.16
C ASP A 94 6.46 1.20 -12.44
N VAL A 95 5.35 0.99 -11.73
CA VAL A 95 4.76 2.02 -10.88
C VAL A 95 5.70 2.43 -9.75
N VAL A 96 6.30 1.46 -9.03
CA VAL A 96 7.25 1.74 -7.94
C VAL A 96 8.45 2.54 -8.45
N ARG A 97 9.02 2.16 -9.60
CA ARG A 97 10.15 2.86 -10.22
C ARG A 97 9.78 4.29 -10.59
N ARG A 98 8.66 4.50 -11.28
CA ARG A 98 8.18 5.84 -11.67
C ARG A 98 7.95 6.74 -10.45
N LEU A 99 7.36 6.20 -9.38
CA LEU A 99 7.11 6.95 -8.15
C LEU A 99 8.41 7.33 -7.43
N LYS A 100 9.39 6.43 -7.38
CA LYS A 100 10.71 6.69 -6.78
C LYS A 100 11.50 7.73 -7.57
N ASP A 101 11.49 7.62 -8.90
CA ASP A 101 12.16 8.58 -9.79
C ASP A 101 11.50 9.97 -9.70
N GLY A 102 10.16 10.02 -9.64
CA GLY A 102 9.40 11.26 -9.43
C GLY A 102 9.66 11.89 -8.07
N ALA A 103 9.68 11.09 -7.00
CA ALA A 103 9.98 11.52 -5.64
C ALA A 103 11.41 12.08 -5.51
N GLY A 104 12.40 11.42 -6.12
CA GLY A 104 13.79 11.87 -6.12
C GLY A 104 14.00 13.21 -6.83
N ARG A 105 13.19 13.51 -7.86
CA ARG A 105 13.20 14.81 -8.55
C ARG A 105 12.49 15.92 -7.77
N ALA A 106 11.50 15.59 -6.93
CA ALA A 106 10.79 16.53 -6.06
C ALA A 106 11.51 16.79 -4.72
N ALA A 107 12.36 15.86 -4.28
CA ALA A 107 13.16 15.96 -3.06
C ALA A 107 13.95 17.28 -2.86
N PRO A 108 14.60 17.89 -3.87
CA PRO A 108 15.31 19.16 -3.66
C PRO A 108 14.41 20.35 -3.26
N HIS A 109 13.09 20.25 -3.41
CA HIS A 109 12.13 21.31 -3.08
C HIS A 109 11.25 20.99 -1.84
N GLY A 110 11.43 19.81 -1.22
CA GLY A 110 10.86 19.44 0.08
C GLY A 110 9.33 19.24 0.13
N VAL A 111 8.59 19.50 -0.95
CA VAL A 111 7.12 19.42 -1.01
C VAL A 111 6.66 19.01 -2.42
N LEU A 112 5.80 18.00 -2.52
CA LEU A 112 4.99 17.78 -3.72
C LEU A 112 3.78 18.70 -3.64
N ALA A 113 3.78 19.84 -4.33
CA ALA A 113 2.70 20.82 -4.28
C ALA A 113 1.65 20.58 -5.38
N GLY A 114 0.36 20.74 -5.05
CA GLY A 114 -0.73 20.89 -6.02
C GLY A 114 -0.71 22.30 -6.60
N ARG A 115 -0.87 22.43 -7.91
CA ARG A 115 -0.90 23.73 -8.58
C ARG A 115 -2.24 24.42 -8.31
N GLU A 116 -2.18 25.62 -7.73
CA GLU A 116 -3.15 26.66 -8.01
C GLU A 116 -2.74 27.31 -9.36
N ASP A 117 -3.68 27.37 -10.29
CA ASP A 117 -3.74 28.17 -11.52
C ASP A 117 -2.42 28.66 -12.16
N HIS A 118 -2.02 28.07 -13.30
CA HIS A 118 -1.67 28.83 -14.51
C HIS A 118 -1.83 27.92 -15.74
N ALA A 119 -2.81 28.28 -16.56
CA ALA A 119 -2.83 27.94 -17.97
C ALA A 119 -1.70 28.69 -18.68
N ALA A 120 -0.93 27.97 -19.49
CA ALA A 120 -0.08 28.41 -20.62
C ALA A 120 1.28 27.71 -20.58
N SER A 121 1.32 26.47 -21.07
CA SER A 121 2.42 25.86 -21.86
C SER A 121 2.04 24.40 -22.10
N GLY A 122 1.94 24.00 -23.38
CA GLY A 122 1.44 22.69 -23.81
C GLY A 122 2.44 21.56 -23.61
N GLU A 123 2.77 21.24 -22.36
CA GLU A 123 3.56 20.06 -22.01
C GLU A 123 2.71 19.08 -21.17
N GLU A 124 2.88 17.79 -21.51
CA GLU A 124 2.22 16.61 -20.94
C GLU A 124 2.10 16.63 -19.40
N PRO A 125 1.03 16.08 -18.80
CA PRO A 125 0.81 16.10 -17.36
C PRO A 125 1.88 15.27 -16.64
N GLN A 126 2.94 15.96 -16.23
CA GLN A 126 4.07 15.44 -15.48
C GLN A 126 3.66 15.22 -14.01
N PHE A 127 4.29 14.26 -13.34
CA PHE A 127 4.12 13.77 -11.95
C PHE A 127 4.18 14.83 -10.80
N GLY A 128 3.85 16.09 -11.07
CA GLY A 128 3.90 17.20 -10.12
C GLY A 128 2.64 17.38 -9.27
N HIS A 129 1.74 16.41 -9.18
CA HIS A 129 0.50 16.56 -8.42
C HIS A 129 0.26 15.39 -7.45
N VAL A 130 -0.17 15.72 -6.23
CA VAL A 130 -0.59 14.75 -5.20
C VAL A 130 -1.62 13.74 -5.74
N SER A 131 -2.54 14.14 -6.63
CA SER A 131 -3.52 13.25 -7.26
C SER A 131 -2.86 12.17 -8.09
N ALA A 132 -1.95 12.53 -9.00
CA ALA A 132 -1.24 11.58 -9.85
C ALA A 132 -0.38 10.60 -9.03
N PHE A 133 0.22 11.08 -7.93
CA PHE A 133 0.96 10.23 -6.99
C PHE A 133 0.04 9.22 -6.30
N CYS A 134 -1.09 9.68 -5.74
CA CYS A 134 -2.07 8.81 -5.09
C CYS A 134 -2.71 7.82 -6.07
N GLU A 135 -3.08 8.25 -7.28
CA GLU A 135 -3.63 7.39 -8.34
C GLU A 135 -2.66 6.29 -8.77
N ALA A 136 -1.37 6.62 -8.89
CA ALA A 136 -0.35 5.63 -9.18
C ALA A 136 -0.22 4.60 -8.04
N ILE A 137 -0.27 5.03 -6.78
CA ILE A 137 -0.30 4.10 -5.64
C ILE A 137 -1.55 3.22 -5.66
N ASP A 138 -2.73 3.80 -5.91
CA ASP A 138 -3.97 3.04 -6.04
C ASP A 138 -3.90 2.01 -7.17
N SER A 139 -3.29 2.37 -8.31
CA SER A 139 -3.04 1.47 -9.43
C SER A 139 -2.11 0.31 -9.03
N PHE A 140 -1.04 0.59 -8.27
CA PHE A 140 -0.16 -0.44 -7.72
C PHE A 140 -0.90 -1.39 -6.77
N CYS A 141 -1.64 -0.85 -5.80
CA CYS A 141 -2.42 -1.64 -4.84
C CYS A 141 -3.44 -2.53 -5.57
N THR A 142 -4.17 -1.97 -6.53
CA THR A 142 -5.16 -2.71 -7.34
C THR A 142 -4.50 -3.84 -8.13
N THR A 143 -3.34 -3.57 -8.74
CA THR A 143 -2.57 -4.58 -9.51
C THR A 143 -2.12 -5.73 -8.61
N LEU A 144 -1.61 -5.44 -7.40
CA LEU A 144 -1.24 -6.48 -6.44
C LEU A 144 -2.45 -7.27 -5.94
N LEU A 145 -3.56 -6.62 -5.62
CA LEU A 145 -4.79 -7.28 -5.19
C LEU A 145 -5.33 -8.22 -6.27
N GLN A 146 -5.32 -7.79 -7.53
CA GLN A 146 -5.70 -8.61 -8.67
C GLN A 146 -4.80 -9.85 -8.81
N ARG A 147 -3.49 -9.68 -8.62
CA ARG A 147 -2.55 -10.81 -8.64
C ARG A 147 -2.87 -11.82 -7.54
N LEU A 148 -3.06 -11.35 -6.30
CA LEU A 148 -3.41 -12.21 -5.15
C LEU A 148 -4.71 -12.97 -5.38
N GLU A 149 -5.71 -12.31 -5.94
CA GLU A 149 -7.00 -12.93 -6.27
C GLU A 149 -6.86 -14.04 -7.32
N LYS A 150 -6.08 -13.80 -8.38
CA LYS A 150 -5.82 -14.81 -9.42
C LYS A 150 -5.05 -16.02 -8.89
N GLU A 151 -4.10 -15.80 -7.99
CA GLU A 151 -3.38 -16.89 -7.35
C GLU A 151 -4.33 -17.79 -6.54
N GLU A 152 -5.20 -17.20 -5.72
CA GLU A 152 -6.14 -17.96 -4.89
C GLU A 152 -7.21 -18.67 -5.72
N LYS A 153 -7.82 -17.97 -6.69
CA LYS A 153 -8.97 -18.48 -7.44
C LYS A 153 -8.58 -19.46 -8.54
N GLU A 154 -7.47 -19.21 -9.21
CA GLU A 154 -7.08 -19.95 -10.41
C GLU A 154 -5.83 -20.80 -10.18
N LEU A 155 -4.73 -20.19 -9.72
CA LEU A 155 -3.44 -20.88 -9.60
C LEU A 155 -3.51 -22.06 -8.63
N PHE A 156 -4.16 -21.90 -7.48
CA PHE A 156 -4.26 -22.95 -6.47
C PHE A 156 -5.11 -24.13 -6.94
N ALA A 157 -6.17 -23.87 -7.70
CA ALA A 157 -6.99 -24.91 -8.29
C ALA A 157 -6.20 -25.72 -9.34
N ILE A 158 -5.45 -25.03 -10.20
CA ILE A 158 -4.59 -25.69 -11.20
C ILE A 158 -3.50 -26.50 -10.48
N ALA A 159 -2.80 -25.92 -9.51
CA ALA A 159 -1.76 -26.60 -8.75
C ALA A 159 -2.27 -27.87 -8.07
N ARG A 160 -3.45 -27.80 -7.43
CA ARG A 160 -4.05 -28.95 -6.76
C ARG A 160 -4.30 -30.14 -7.68
N SER A 161 -4.63 -29.87 -8.95
CA SER A 161 -4.93 -30.90 -9.95
C SER A 161 -3.70 -31.38 -10.74
N ALA A 162 -2.70 -30.51 -10.93
CA ALA A 162 -1.54 -30.78 -11.76
C ALA A 162 -0.34 -31.38 -10.98
N ILE A 163 -0.14 -30.98 -9.72
CA ILE A 163 1.03 -31.39 -8.94
C ILE A 163 0.76 -32.74 -8.27
N CYS A 164 1.67 -33.69 -8.47
CA CYS A 164 1.59 -35.03 -7.88
C CYS A 164 1.87 -35.04 -6.36
N GLY A 165 1.46 -36.11 -5.67
CA GLY A 165 1.56 -36.22 -4.21
C GLY A 165 2.98 -36.00 -3.67
N ASP A 166 3.98 -36.65 -4.27
CA ASP A 166 5.38 -36.57 -3.83
C ASP A 166 5.97 -35.18 -4.02
N ALA A 167 5.60 -34.49 -5.10
CA ALA A 167 5.99 -33.10 -5.32
C ALA A 167 5.37 -32.17 -4.26
N TRP A 168 4.14 -32.41 -3.83
CA TRP A 168 3.54 -31.66 -2.72
C TRP A 168 4.30 -31.84 -1.40
N PHE A 169 4.82 -33.03 -1.12
CA PHE A 169 5.68 -33.25 0.06
C PHE A 169 6.99 -32.45 -0.05
N ALA A 170 7.64 -32.45 -1.22
CA ALA A 170 8.84 -31.67 -1.44
C ALA A 170 8.59 -30.15 -1.26
N ILE A 171 7.47 -29.65 -1.79
CA ILE A 171 7.05 -28.25 -1.61
C ILE A 171 6.84 -27.96 -0.12
N ALA A 172 6.04 -28.77 0.57
CA ALA A 172 5.77 -28.57 2.00
C ALA A 172 7.05 -28.52 2.84
N ASN A 173 8.02 -29.38 2.56
CA ASN A 173 9.30 -29.39 3.27
C ASN A 173 10.10 -28.09 3.03
N LYS A 174 10.13 -27.59 1.78
CA LYS A 174 10.77 -26.30 1.46
C LYS A 174 10.10 -25.13 2.17
N LEU A 175 8.77 -25.15 2.29
CA LEU A 175 8.01 -24.12 3.01
C LEU A 175 8.36 -24.09 4.51
N LEU A 176 8.46 -25.26 5.14
CA LEU A 176 8.87 -25.36 6.54
C LEU A 176 10.31 -24.89 6.77
N ALA A 177 11.22 -25.28 5.87
CA ALA A 177 12.61 -24.82 5.92
C ALA A 177 12.70 -23.30 5.76
N HIS A 178 11.93 -22.71 4.84
CA HIS A 178 11.83 -21.27 4.67
C HIS A 178 11.32 -20.57 5.93
N ASP A 179 10.28 -21.11 6.59
CA ASP A 179 9.77 -20.54 7.84
C ASP A 179 10.79 -20.59 8.98
N ALA A 180 11.55 -21.68 9.08
CA ALA A 180 12.65 -21.81 10.04
C ALA A 180 13.74 -20.76 9.79
N GLN A 181 14.15 -20.57 8.53
CA GLN A 181 15.14 -19.56 8.13
C GLN A 181 14.67 -18.15 8.47
N VAL A 182 13.42 -17.79 8.13
CA VAL A 182 12.85 -16.47 8.46
C VAL A 182 12.77 -16.27 9.98
N ALA A 183 12.42 -17.30 10.76
CA ALA A 183 12.39 -17.23 12.22
C ALA A 183 13.80 -17.06 12.83
N GLU A 184 14.82 -17.67 12.24
CA GLU A 184 16.23 -17.53 12.66
C GLU A 184 16.80 -16.15 12.31
N ALA A 185 16.52 -15.63 11.12
CA ALA A 185 16.92 -14.28 10.70
C ALA A 185 16.35 -13.22 11.65
N ARG A 186 15.06 -13.34 12.00
CA ARG A 186 14.39 -12.45 12.97
C ARG A 186 15.02 -12.51 14.36
N ARG A 187 15.46 -13.68 14.83
CA ARG A 187 16.13 -13.84 16.13
C ARG A 187 17.55 -13.25 16.13
N SER A 188 18.22 -13.28 14.99
CA SER A 188 19.61 -12.84 14.84
C SER A 188 19.74 -11.34 14.58
N GLY A 189 18.62 -10.63 14.41
CA GLY A 189 18.63 -9.19 14.07
C GLY A 189 19.21 -8.91 12.68
N ALA A 190 19.29 -9.92 11.82
CA ALA A 190 19.76 -9.75 10.45
C ALA A 190 18.67 -9.08 9.62
N ASP A 191 19.04 -8.01 8.90
CA ASP A 191 18.17 -7.32 7.95
C ASP A 191 18.11 -8.17 6.66
N ASP A 192 17.45 -9.33 6.76
CA ASP A 192 17.29 -10.27 5.65
C ASP A 192 16.07 -9.84 4.79
N PRO A 193 16.22 -9.69 3.46
CA PRO A 193 15.09 -9.43 2.56
C PRO A 193 14.00 -10.52 2.63
N ALA A 194 14.27 -11.73 3.11
CA ALA A 194 13.25 -12.76 3.36
C ALA A 194 12.40 -12.48 4.62
N ALA A 195 12.91 -11.65 5.53
CA ALA A 195 12.29 -11.32 6.80
C ALA A 195 11.53 -9.98 6.77
N ILE A 196 11.14 -9.48 5.58
CA ILE A 196 10.33 -8.26 5.45
C ILE A 196 9.05 -8.44 6.26
N SER A 197 9.07 -7.90 7.48
CA SER A 197 7.90 -7.80 8.30
C SER A 197 7.07 -6.67 7.72
N LEU A 198 5.94 -7.01 7.14
CA LEU A 198 4.90 -6.04 6.78
C LEU A 198 4.22 -5.43 8.01
N ALA A 199 4.83 -5.55 9.20
CA ALA A 199 4.42 -4.84 10.39
C ALA A 199 4.19 -3.37 10.04
N PRO A 200 3.00 -2.80 10.34
CA PRO A 200 2.71 -1.43 10.00
C PRO A 200 3.71 -0.53 10.72
N ARG A 201 4.66 0.06 9.97
CA ARG A 201 5.31 1.28 10.47
C ARG A 201 4.19 2.29 10.67
N LEU A 202 4.12 2.91 11.85
CA LEU A 202 3.14 3.95 12.12
C LEU A 202 3.25 4.99 11.00
N ALA A 203 2.15 5.15 10.26
CA ALA A 203 2.11 6.12 9.19
C ALA A 203 2.25 7.52 9.79
N PRO A 204 3.04 8.42 9.18
CA PRO A 204 3.12 9.79 9.64
C PRO A 204 1.73 10.45 9.59
N PRO A 205 1.33 11.18 10.65
CA PRO A 205 0.05 11.86 10.69
C PRO A 205 -0.03 12.90 9.56
N ALA A 206 -1.24 13.21 9.11
CA ALA A 206 -1.45 14.39 8.27
C ALA A 206 -0.94 15.62 9.03
N ALA A 207 -0.18 16.50 8.38
CA ALA A 207 0.16 17.79 8.95
C ALA A 207 -1.13 18.50 9.43
N PRO A 208 -1.11 19.20 10.58
CA PRO A 208 -2.24 20.01 10.99
C PRO A 208 -2.57 20.97 9.85
N VAL A 209 -3.84 21.01 9.46
CA VAL A 209 -4.35 22.07 8.59
C VAL A 209 -4.30 23.33 9.43
N ASP A 210 -3.19 24.07 9.36
CA ASP A 210 -3.10 25.38 9.99
C ASP A 210 -4.23 26.24 9.43
N SER A 211 -5.16 26.61 10.31
CA SER A 211 -6.27 27.55 10.10
C SER A 211 -7.28 27.21 8.98
N ILE A 212 -8.14 26.22 9.22
CA ILE A 212 -9.54 26.43 8.80
C ILE A 212 -10.12 27.39 9.84
N ASP A 213 -10.20 28.68 9.49
CA ASP A 213 -10.99 29.65 10.25
C ASP A 213 -12.46 29.25 10.07
N VAL A 214 -12.94 28.34 10.91
CA VAL A 214 -14.35 27.99 11.00
C VAL A 214 -15.05 29.18 11.64
N ARG A 215 -15.37 30.16 10.81
CA ARG A 215 -16.22 31.29 11.19
C ARG A 215 -17.65 30.78 11.34
N MET A 216 -17.95 30.16 12.48
CA MET A 216 -19.30 29.73 12.88
C MET A 216 -20.24 30.94 12.90
N PRO A 217 -21.24 31.05 12.01
CA PRO A 217 -22.18 32.17 12.01
C PRO A 217 -23.32 31.88 12.99
N ALA A 218 -23.04 31.77 14.30
CA ALA A 218 -24.10 31.55 15.29
C ALA A 218 -23.74 31.90 16.75
N VAL A 219 -22.94 32.94 17.04
CA VAL A 219 -22.79 33.43 18.43
C VAL A 219 -22.70 34.97 18.55
N GLN A 220 -23.09 35.72 17.52
CA GLN A 220 -23.08 37.20 17.61
C GLN A 220 -24.39 37.81 18.12
N LEU A 221 -25.50 37.06 18.19
CA LEU A 221 -26.78 37.57 18.68
C LEU A 221 -26.92 37.56 20.22
N ALA A 222 -26.17 36.71 20.93
CA ALA A 222 -26.27 36.61 22.39
C ALA A 222 -25.46 37.70 23.14
N GLN A 223 -24.40 38.24 22.53
CA GLN A 223 -23.57 39.29 23.14
C GLN A 223 -24.15 40.70 22.92
N ALA A 224 -24.83 40.95 21.80
CA ALA A 224 -25.50 42.23 21.54
C ALA A 224 -26.74 42.47 22.42
N ALA A 225 -27.42 41.40 22.86
CA ALA A 225 -28.59 41.51 23.74
C ALA A 225 -28.22 41.80 25.21
N ARG A 226 -27.02 41.39 25.66
CA ARG A 226 -26.54 41.65 27.03
C ARG A 226 -25.98 43.06 27.25
N ALA A 227 -25.59 43.77 26.19
CA ALA A 227 -25.11 45.15 26.29
C ALA A 227 -26.22 46.21 26.34
N ARG A 228 -27.50 45.83 26.16
CA ARG A 228 -28.66 46.76 26.13
C ARG A 228 -29.53 46.77 27.39
N ALA A 229 -29.18 46.01 28.42
CA ALA A 229 -29.93 45.96 29.68
C ALA A 229 -29.08 46.45 30.86
N LEU A 230 -28.83 47.76 30.91
CA LEU A 230 -28.42 48.48 32.11
C LEU A 230 -29.37 49.69 32.27
N PRO A 231 -30.23 49.73 33.29
CA PRO A 231 -31.06 50.91 33.55
C PRO A 231 -30.24 52.02 34.21
N ARG A 232 -30.42 53.24 33.69
CA ARG A 232 -30.05 54.52 34.31
C ARG A 232 -30.56 54.59 35.75
N ALA A 233 -29.66 54.69 36.72
CA ALA A 233 -29.96 55.36 37.98
C ALA A 233 -29.57 56.83 37.84
N ALA A 234 -30.58 57.69 37.85
CA ALA A 234 -30.46 59.13 37.82
C ALA A 234 -29.87 59.64 39.15
N GLY A 235 -28.83 60.46 39.06
CA GLY A 235 -28.54 61.47 40.08
C GLY A 235 -29.39 62.69 39.79
N ALA A 236 -30.14 63.15 40.78
CA ALA A 236 -30.70 64.50 40.84
C ALA A 236 -30.35 65.03 42.23
N ASP A 237 -29.84 66.26 42.23
CA ASP A 237 -29.57 67.12 43.38
C ASP A 237 -30.80 67.31 44.30
#